data_AF-A0A3C1G3A6-F1
#
_entry.id   AF-A0A3C1G3A6-F1
#
_cell.length_a   1.000
_cell.length_b   1.000
_cell.length_c   1.000
_cell.angle_alpha   90.00
_cell.angle_beta   90.00
_cell.angle_gamma   90.00
#
_symmetry.space_group_name_H-M   'P 1'
#
loop_
_entity.id
_entity.type
_entity.pdbx_description
1 polymer ?
#
loop_
_entity_poly.entity_id
_entity_poly.type
_entity_poly.pdbx_seq_one_letter_code
_entity_poly.pdbx_strand_id
1 'polypeptide(L)'
;MTMHHLHILINHALSMAAEGSNLVMLGQMGMADDADKFSIEHGKTMLKDAHALLDEVFGGKAMMELHEKGIKMSNSMMAETHKLGEAAAKVIDLLEKMPSAH
;
A
#
# COMPACT_ATOMS: atom_id res chain seq x y z
N MET A 1 -4.54 8.63 -16.67
CA MET A 1 -3.85 8.92 -15.39
C MET A 1 -2.63 9.78 -15.67
N THR A 2 -2.27 10.70 -14.78
CA THR A 2 -0.99 11.44 -14.83
C THR A 2 -0.04 10.91 -13.75
N MET A 3 1.25 11.24 -13.81
CA MET A 3 2.21 10.86 -12.76
C MET A 3 1.75 11.28 -11.35
N HIS A 4 1.14 12.46 -11.20
CA HIS A 4 0.59 12.91 -9.93
C HIS A 4 -0.55 12.02 -9.41
N HIS A 5 -1.37 11.45 -10.30
CA HIS A 5 -2.38 10.48 -9.88
C HIS A 5 -1.72 9.19 -9.36
N LEU A 6 -0.62 8.73 -9.98
CA LEU A 6 0.11 7.57 -9.48
C LEU A 6 0.68 7.83 -8.07
N HIS A 7 1.21 9.03 -7.81
CA HIS A 7 1.68 9.41 -6.47
C HIS A 7 0.57 9.41 -5.43
N ILE A 8 -0.62 9.90 -5.78
CA ILE A 8 -1.80 9.85 -4.90
C ILE A 8 -2.16 8.40 -4.57
N LEU A 9 -2.13 7.51 -5.56
CA LEU A 9 -2.44 6.09 -5.33
C LEU A 9 -1.38 5.40 -4.46
N ILE A 10 -0.09 5.71 -4.63
CA ILE A 10 0.97 5.20 -3.75
C ILE A 10 0.76 5.66 -2.30
N ASN A 11 0.46 6.96 -2.11
CA ASN A 11 0.17 7.49 -0.78
C ASN A 11 -1.08 6.84 -0.17
N HIS A 12 -2.11 6.61 -0.99
CA HIS A 12 -3.32 5.95 -0.54
C HIS A 12 -3.07 4.50 -0.12
N ALA A 13 -2.26 3.75 -0.87
CA ALA A 13 -1.83 2.41 -0.48
C ALA A 13 -1.12 2.41 0.89
N LEU A 14 -0.21 3.37 1.11
CA LEU A 14 0.44 3.54 2.42
C LEU A 14 -0.53 3.84 3.55
N SER A 15 -1.50 4.73 3.34
CA SER A 15 -2.54 5.02 4.33
C SER A 15 -3.38 3.78 4.66
N MET A 16 -3.84 3.04 3.64
CA MET A 16 -4.60 1.80 3.84
C MET A 16 -3.79 0.77 4.64
N ALA A 17 -2.50 0.60 4.32
CA ALA A 17 -1.65 -0.33 5.05
C ALA A 17 -1.43 0.09 6.51
N ALA A 18 -1.18 1.37 6.76
CA ALA A 18 -0.95 1.89 8.12
C ALA A 18 -2.22 1.78 8.97
N GLU A 19 -3.38 2.15 8.43
CA GLU A 19 -4.67 2.02 9.10
C GLU A 19 -5.05 0.55 9.32
N GLY A 20 -4.83 -0.31 8.32
CA GLY A 20 -5.06 -1.75 8.43
C GLY A 20 -4.21 -2.40 9.51
N SER A 21 -2.92 -2.06 9.57
CA SER A 21 -2.00 -2.52 10.62
C SER A 21 -2.47 -2.08 12.01
N ASN A 22 -2.90 -0.82 12.16
CA ASN A 22 -3.47 -0.32 13.42
C ASN A 22 -4.72 -1.10 13.84
N LEU A 23 -5.61 -1.46 12.91
CA LEU A 23 -6.79 -2.26 13.21
C LEU A 23 -6.44 -3.68 13.67
N VAL A 24 -5.44 -4.30 13.03
CA VAL A 24 -4.93 -5.61 13.47
C VAL A 24 -4.38 -5.53 14.89
N MET A 25 -3.53 -4.53 15.16
CA MET A 25 -2.95 -4.33 16.49
C MET A 25 -4.03 -4.04 17.54
N LEU A 26 -5.03 -3.21 17.21
CA LEU A 26 -6.12 -2.87 18.12
C LEU A 26 -6.97 -4.09 18.46
N GLY A 27 -7.39 -4.87 17.46
CA GLY A 27 -8.18 -6.07 17.72
C GLY A 27 -7.39 -7.14 18.49
N GLN A 28 -6.07 -7.19 18.32
CA GLN A 28 -5.22 -8.10 19.11
C GLN A 28 -5.16 -7.74 20.61
N MET A 29 -5.61 -6.56 21.03
CA MET A 29 -5.68 -6.19 22.44
C MET A 29 -6.79 -6.93 23.20
N GLY A 30 -7.76 -7.54 22.51
CA GLY A 30 -8.75 -8.41 23.14
C GLY A 30 -9.72 -7.69 24.09
N MET A 31 -10.08 -6.44 23.80
CA MET A 31 -10.91 -5.61 24.68
C MET A 31 -12.41 -5.68 24.37
N ALA A 32 -12.81 -6.20 23.21
CA ALA A 32 -14.17 -6.07 22.67
C ALA A 32 -14.66 -7.30 21.84
N ASP A 33 -14.16 -8.50 22.15
CA ASP A 33 -14.59 -9.81 21.63
C ASP A 33 -14.84 -9.87 20.11
N ASP A 34 -16.09 -9.74 19.66
CA ASP A 34 -16.44 -9.83 18.24
C ASP A 34 -15.95 -8.62 17.43
N ALA A 35 -15.89 -7.43 18.05
CA ALA A 35 -15.32 -6.25 17.41
C ALA A 35 -13.81 -6.40 17.17
N ASP A 36 -13.12 -7.16 18.03
CA ASP A 36 -11.70 -7.47 17.87
C ASP A 36 -11.47 -8.37 16.64
N LYS A 37 -12.26 -9.44 16.50
CA LYS A 37 -12.20 -10.35 15.34
C LYS A 37 -12.45 -9.59 14.03
N PHE A 38 -13.49 -8.75 14.02
CA PHE A 38 -13.82 -7.92 12.86
C PHE A 38 -12.68 -6.95 12.52
N SER A 39 -12.09 -6.29 13.53
CA SER A 39 -10.98 -5.35 13.33
C SER A 39 -9.74 -6.06 12.76
N ILE A 40 -9.41 -7.25 13.26
CA ILE A 40 -8.30 -8.06 12.74
C ILE A 40 -8.56 -8.47 11.29
N GLU A 41 -9.75 -8.97 10.97
CA GLU A 41 -10.09 -9.39 9.60
C GLU A 41 -10.05 -8.21 8.64
N HIS A 42 -10.70 -7.10 8.99
CA HIS A 42 -10.75 -5.91 8.16
C HIS A 42 -9.35 -5.31 7.95
N GLY A 43 -8.53 -5.23 9.00
CA GLY A 43 -7.15 -4.74 8.90
C GLY A 43 -6.28 -5.59 7.98
N LYS A 44 -6.43 -6.93 8.01
CA LYS A 44 -5.75 -7.84 7.07
C LYS A 44 -6.22 -7.62 5.62
N THR A 45 -7.51 -7.39 5.41
CA THR A 45 -8.03 -7.05 4.07
C THR A 45 -7.42 -5.74 3.57
N MET A 46 -7.34 -4.69 4.41
CA MET A 46 -6.73 -3.42 4.03
C MET A 46 -5.25 -3.56 3.65
N LEU A 47 -4.48 -4.37 4.36
CA LEU A 47 -3.08 -4.67 4.02
C LEU A 47 -2.97 -5.37 2.65
N LYS A 48 -3.82 -6.37 2.40
CA LYS A 48 -3.88 -7.05 1.10
C LYS A 48 -4.28 -6.09 -0.03
N ASP A 49 -5.27 -5.24 0.19
CA ASP A 49 -5.75 -4.28 -0.81
C ASP A 49 -4.71 -3.18 -1.08
N ALA A 50 -3.92 -2.80 -0.08
CA ALA A 50 -2.79 -1.90 -0.25
C ALA A 50 -1.70 -2.48 -1.18
N HIS A 51 -1.38 -3.77 -1.03
CA HIS A 51 -0.50 -4.46 -1.98
C HIS A 51 -1.09 -4.48 -3.39
N ALA A 52 -2.35 -4.88 -3.52
CA ALA A 52 -3.02 -4.94 -4.82
C ALA A 52 -3.06 -3.58 -5.52
N LEU A 53 -3.23 -2.48 -4.76
CA LEU A 53 -3.19 -1.13 -5.30
C LEU A 53 -1.80 -0.75 -5.80
N LEU A 54 -0.73 -1.08 -5.07
CA LEU A 54 0.64 -0.84 -5.55
C LEU A 54 0.95 -1.65 -6.80
N ASP A 55 0.52 -2.91 -6.85
CA ASP A 55 0.70 -3.77 -8.02
C ASP A 55 -0.01 -3.18 -9.26
N GLU A 56 -1.22 -2.64 -9.10
CA GLU A 56 -1.93 -1.94 -10.18
C GLU A 56 -1.22 -0.63 -10.58
N VAL A 57 -0.64 0.11 -9.62
CA VAL A 57 0.12 1.33 -9.94
C VAL A 57 1.35 1.03 -10.79
N PHE A 58 2.03 -0.09 -10.57
CA PHE A 58 3.28 -0.42 -11.27
C PHE A 58 3.11 -1.33 -12.48
N GLY A 59 2.19 -2.29 -12.40
CA GLY A 59 1.90 -3.27 -13.44
C GLY A 59 0.66 -2.96 -14.27
N GLY A 60 -0.12 -1.95 -13.86
CA GLY A 60 -1.38 -1.63 -14.51
C GLY A 60 -1.24 -0.89 -15.83
N LYS A 61 -2.36 -0.80 -16.54
CA LYS A 61 -2.45 -0.21 -17.87
C LYS A 61 -1.92 1.21 -17.93
N ALA A 62 -2.17 2.02 -16.89
CA ALA A 62 -1.73 3.41 -16.84
C ALA A 62 -0.20 3.55 -16.86
N MET A 63 0.51 2.66 -16.15
CA MET A 63 1.98 2.66 -16.10
C MET A 63 2.57 2.19 -17.43
N MET A 64 1.98 1.15 -18.02
CA MET A 64 2.35 0.67 -19.35
C MET A 64 2.20 1.75 -20.43
N GLU A 65 1.08 2.47 -20.45
CA GLU A 65 0.83 3.57 -21.39
C GLU A 65 1.87 4.70 -21.29
N LEU A 66 2.40 4.98 -20.08
CA LEU A 66 3.45 5.98 -19.89
C LEU A 66 4.78 5.52 -20.51
N HIS A 67 5.13 4.25 -20.33
CA HIS A 67 6.30 3.65 -20.96
C HIS A 67 6.18 3.57 -22.47
N GLU A 68 5.01 3.22 -23.01
CA GLU A 68 4.73 3.23 -24.45
C GLU A 68 4.89 4.62 -25.06
N LYS A 69 4.52 5.68 -24.32
CA LYS A 69 4.74 7.08 -24.70
C LYS A 69 6.19 7.54 -24.57
N GLY A 70 7.11 6.63 -24.24
CA GLY A 70 8.54 6.90 -24.15
C GLY A 70 9.00 7.51 -22.83
N ILE A 71 8.13 7.59 -21.81
CA ILE A 71 8.54 8.01 -20.47
C ILE A 71 9.26 6.83 -19.82
N LYS A 72 10.60 6.90 -19.81
CA LYS A 72 11.48 5.84 -19.31
C LYS A 72 12.08 6.23 -17.95
N MET A 73 12.80 5.29 -17.34
CA MET A 73 13.55 5.51 -16.09
C MET A 73 14.63 6.59 -16.17
N SER A 74 15.04 7.03 -17.37
CA SER A 74 15.91 8.20 -17.53
C SER A 74 15.21 9.53 -17.22
N ASN A 75 13.87 9.55 -17.22
CA ASN A 75 13.09 10.69 -16.75
C ASN A 75 13.13 10.71 -15.21
N SER A 76 13.55 11.83 -14.62
CA SER A 76 13.72 11.96 -13.16
C SER A 76 12.43 11.71 -12.39
N MET A 77 11.29 12.22 -12.88
CA MET A 77 9.99 12.00 -12.23
C MET A 77 9.60 10.52 -12.28
N MET A 78 9.84 9.83 -13.39
CA MET A 78 9.61 8.39 -13.51
C MET A 78 10.48 7.61 -12.52
N ALA A 79 11.78 7.91 -12.47
CA ALA A 79 12.71 7.27 -11.56
C ALA A 79 12.30 7.44 -10.08
N GLU A 80 11.94 8.66 -9.66
CA GLU A 80 11.49 8.92 -8.29
C GLU A 80 10.14 8.24 -7.98
N THR A 81 9.27 8.07 -8.97
CA THR A 81 7.99 7.37 -8.78
C THR A 81 8.20 5.89 -8.48
N HIS A 82 9.10 5.23 -9.20
CA HIS A 82 9.51 3.85 -8.91
C HIS A 82 10.15 3.73 -7.53
N LYS A 83 11.10 4.60 -7.18
CA LYS A 83 11.72 4.60 -5.85
C LYS A 83 10.68 4.77 -4.74
N LEU A 84 9.71 5.68 -4.93
CA LEU A 84 8.66 5.93 -3.96
C LEU A 84 7.82 4.68 -3.72
N GLY A 85 7.33 4.01 -4.76
CA GLY A 85 6.51 2.83 -4.53
C GLY A 85 7.30 1.56 -4.19
N GLU A 86 8.58 1.44 -4.55
CA GLU A 86 9.48 0.42 -3.97
C GLU A 86 9.64 0.62 -2.45
N ALA A 87 9.81 1.88 -2.02
CA ALA A 87 9.85 2.20 -0.59
C ALA A 87 8.49 1.94 0.07
N ALA A 88 7.39 2.26 -0.61
CA ALA A 88 6.05 1.97 -0.12
C ALA A 88 5.82 0.47 0.08
N ALA A 89 6.16 -0.36 -0.92
CA ALA A 89 6.05 -1.81 -0.82
C ALA A 89 6.80 -2.37 0.40
N LYS A 90 8.03 -1.90 0.65
CA LYS A 90 8.81 -2.28 1.84
C LYS A 90 8.12 -1.88 3.15
N VAL A 91 7.49 -0.71 3.21
CA VAL A 91 6.75 -0.28 4.40
C VAL A 91 5.54 -1.18 4.63
N ILE A 92 4.77 -1.49 3.58
CA ILE A 92 3.61 -2.38 3.69
C ILE A 92 4.05 -3.80 4.14
N ASP A 93 5.12 -4.34 3.56
CA ASP A 93 5.71 -5.63 3.96
C ASP A 93 6.10 -5.66 5.46
N LEU A 94 6.59 -4.54 5.99
CA LEU A 94 6.96 -4.41 7.40
C LEU A 94 5.72 -4.30 8.30
N LEU A 95 4.69 -3.58 7.85
CA LEU A 95 3.42 -3.42 8.56
C LEU A 95 2.65 -4.75 8.68
N GLU A 96 2.69 -5.61 7.65
CA GLU A 96 2.08 -6.94 7.70
C GLU A 96 2.78 -7.89 8.69
N LYS A 97 4.08 -7.68 8.90
CA LYS A 97 4.92 -8.47 9.82
C LYS A 97 4.96 -7.91 11.24
N MET A 98 4.28 -6.80 11.51
CA MET A 98 4.30 -6.22 12.86
C MET A 98 3.71 -7.22 13.87
N PRO A 99 4.44 -7.51 14.95
CA PRO A 99 3.94 -8.39 15.99
C PRO A 99 2.82 -7.71 16.77
N SER A 100 1.90 -8.52 17.30
CA SER A 100 0.91 -8.07 18.27
C SER A 100 1.59 -7.49 19.50
N ALA A 101 1.02 -6.43 20.09
CA ALA A 101 1.43 -5.98 21.42
C ALA A 101 1.24 -7.14 22.41
N HIS A 102 2.33 -7.56 23.06
CA HIS A 102 2.35 -8.63 24.06
C HIS A 102 1.66 -8.22 25.36
#